data_AF-A0A7H5F1M6-F1
#
_entry.id   AF-A0A7H5F1M6-F1
#
_cell.length_a   1.000
_cell.length_b   1.000
_cell.length_c   1.000
_cell.angle_alpha   90.00
_cell.angle_beta   90.00
_cell.angle_gamma   90.00
#
_symmetry.space_group_name_H-M   'P 1'
#
loop_
_entity.id
_entity.type
_entity.pdbx_description
1 polymer ?
#
loop_
_entity_poly.entity_id
_entity_poly.type
_entity_poly.pdbx_seq_one_letter_code
_entity_poly.pdbx_strand_id
1 'polypeptide(L)'
;MHRLFLLAGGLALLLSFGCNLNDDDGPVGPQFSTMAELIQNSEDFTVLERILERTNFTETFEVGGFTVFAPTDAAFAAANFDPEALDTLELENILRYHILPSAFRPSNSFLDGQLYLETANSDSPNEEPVVLFLEKDGDEITLNNGVEIIDADRQASNGVVHVIDFPLTPPTVADLINFNPLLSELAAAVPGAANISDTLTVEDVLRGDGPLTVFTPLNEGFADAPDLTPSSLREVLLYHVVTGRNVKFDDFPGTLTSEQGDLIVFNGAAISTSSDQVLNLIFEDVQGTNGIIHLVDEVMVPDDI
;
A
#
# COMPACT_ATOMS: atom_id res chain seq x y z
N MET A 1 -71.22 -14.83 2.74
CA MET A 1 -71.01 -15.11 1.30
C MET A 1 -72.05 -14.33 0.51
N HIS A 2 -71.78 -13.09 0.12
CA HIS A 2 -72.57 -12.32 -0.86
C HIS A 2 -71.66 -11.17 -1.33
N ARG A 3 -71.18 -11.24 -2.57
CA ARG A 3 -70.61 -10.09 -3.26
C ARG A 3 -71.46 -9.84 -4.49
N LEU A 4 -72.03 -8.64 -4.50
CA LEU A 4 -72.98 -8.11 -5.46
C LEU A 4 -72.24 -7.03 -6.25
N PHE A 5 -72.20 -7.20 -7.58
CA PHE A 5 -72.16 -6.15 -8.62
C PHE A 5 -70.82 -5.37 -8.73
N LEU A 6 -70.39 -4.84 -9.88
CA LEU A 6 -71.12 -4.39 -11.07
C LEU A 6 -70.18 -4.36 -12.29
N LEU A 7 -70.78 -4.59 -13.45
CA LEU A 7 -70.21 -4.62 -14.79
C LEU A 7 -70.14 -3.20 -15.40
N ALA A 8 -69.02 -2.83 -16.02
CA ALA A 8 -68.90 -1.87 -17.12
C ALA A 8 -67.50 -2.09 -17.73
N GLY A 9 -67.28 -2.49 -18.98
CA GLY A 9 -67.95 -2.13 -20.21
C GLY A 9 -67.01 -1.21 -21.00
N GLY A 10 -66.20 -1.75 -21.90
CA GLY A 10 -65.26 -0.91 -22.69
C GLY A 10 -64.29 -1.66 -23.59
N LEU A 11 -64.80 -2.09 -24.75
CA LEU A 11 -64.17 -2.10 -26.09
C LEU A 11 -62.66 -2.39 -26.20
N ALA A 12 -62.33 -3.60 -26.66
CA ALA A 12 -61.00 -3.98 -27.12
C ALA A 12 -60.67 -3.30 -28.45
N LEU A 13 -59.65 -2.44 -28.45
CA LEU A 13 -58.99 -1.95 -29.66
C LEU A 13 -57.59 -2.58 -29.72
N LEU A 14 -57.46 -3.63 -30.53
CA LEU A 14 -56.17 -4.18 -30.94
C LEU A 14 -55.54 -3.19 -31.95
N LEU A 15 -54.56 -2.42 -31.49
CA LEU A 15 -53.64 -1.71 -32.37
C LEU A 15 -52.27 -2.38 -32.25
N SER A 16 -51.92 -3.10 -33.31
CA SER A 16 -50.59 -3.56 -33.63
C SER A 16 -49.64 -2.36 -33.73
N PHE A 17 -48.69 -2.25 -32.80
CA PHE A 17 -47.53 -1.40 -33.02
C PHE A 17 -46.51 -2.19 -33.84
N GLY A 18 -46.41 -1.81 -35.11
CA GLY A 18 -45.28 -2.14 -35.95
C GLY A 18 -44.02 -1.48 -35.41
N CYS A 19 -42.91 -2.20 -35.47
CA CYS A 19 -41.58 -1.66 -35.20
C CYS A 19 -41.30 -0.53 -36.20
N ASN A 20 -41.41 0.71 -35.76
CA ASN A 20 -40.66 1.80 -36.34
C ASN A 20 -39.37 1.92 -35.52
N LEU A 21 -38.27 1.49 -36.12
CA LEU A 21 -36.95 2.00 -35.80
C LEU A 21 -37.00 3.50 -36.07
N ASN A 22 -36.91 4.34 -35.04
CA ASN A 22 -36.31 5.68 -35.04
C ASN A 22 -36.55 6.32 -33.65
N ASP A 23 -35.46 6.82 -33.07
CA ASP A 23 -35.32 7.59 -31.83
C ASP A 23 -35.45 6.79 -30.51
N ASP A 24 -34.41 5.99 -30.23
CA ASP A 24 -34.11 5.44 -28.90
C ASP A 24 -33.18 6.40 -28.13
N ASP A 25 -33.66 7.61 -27.82
CA ASP A 25 -33.16 8.38 -26.69
C ASP A 25 -33.94 7.93 -25.44
N GLY A 26 -33.70 6.69 -25.01
CA GLY A 26 -33.99 6.29 -23.64
C GLY A 26 -33.26 7.23 -22.66
N PRO A 27 -33.72 7.34 -21.40
CA PRO A 27 -33.00 8.15 -20.42
C PRO A 27 -31.58 7.58 -20.29
N VAL A 28 -30.61 8.31 -20.85
CA VAL A 28 -29.19 8.07 -20.58
C VAL A 28 -29.02 8.20 -19.07
N GLY A 29 -28.59 7.12 -18.42
CA GLY A 29 -28.14 7.19 -17.03
C GLY A 29 -27.03 8.24 -16.91
N PRO A 30 -26.67 8.68 -15.69
CA PRO A 30 -25.57 9.61 -15.51
C PRO A 30 -24.34 9.07 -16.24
N GLN A 31 -23.87 9.80 -17.26
CA GLN A 31 -22.60 9.51 -17.91
C GLN A 31 -21.51 10.02 -16.98
N PHE A 32 -20.79 9.10 -16.34
CA PHE A 32 -19.60 9.46 -15.59
C PHE A 32 -18.48 9.80 -16.57
N SER A 33 -17.76 10.89 -16.30
CA SER A 33 -16.52 11.21 -17.01
C SER A 33 -15.46 10.14 -16.72
N THR A 34 -14.45 10.01 -17.58
CA THR A 34 -13.28 9.15 -17.29
C THR A 34 -12.48 9.72 -16.11
N MET A 35 -11.58 8.92 -15.51
CA MET A 35 -10.68 9.42 -14.47
C MET A 35 -9.80 10.56 -14.99
N ALA A 36 -9.29 10.45 -16.22
CA ALA A 36 -8.53 11.52 -16.86
C ALA A 36 -9.36 12.81 -16.97
N GLU A 37 -10.61 12.71 -17.46
CA GLU A 37 -11.51 13.87 -17.56
C GLU A 37 -11.89 14.45 -16.19
N LEU A 38 -12.05 13.61 -15.16
CA LEU A 38 -12.34 14.05 -13.79
C LEU A 38 -11.17 14.89 -13.25
N ILE A 39 -9.94 14.46 -13.48
CA ILE A 39 -8.72 15.17 -13.09
C ILE A 39 -8.58 16.48 -13.89
N GLN A 40 -8.69 16.42 -15.22
CA GLN A 40 -8.53 17.59 -16.11
C GLN A 40 -9.59 18.68 -15.90
N ASN A 41 -10.82 18.30 -15.56
CA ASN A 41 -11.90 19.27 -15.33
C ASN A 41 -11.94 19.81 -13.88
N SER A 42 -10.99 19.43 -13.03
CA SER A 42 -10.90 19.86 -11.63
C SER A 42 -9.90 21.00 -11.47
N GLU A 43 -10.30 22.08 -10.81
CA GLU A 43 -9.38 23.15 -10.42
C GLU A 43 -8.40 22.74 -9.32
N ASP A 44 -8.65 21.61 -8.63
CA ASP A 44 -7.86 21.14 -7.48
C ASP A 44 -6.76 20.13 -7.85
N PHE A 45 -6.64 19.72 -9.12
CA PHE A 45 -5.70 18.66 -9.57
C PHE A 45 -4.71 19.11 -10.65
N THR A 46 -4.40 20.41 -10.74
CA THR A 46 -3.52 20.94 -11.80
C THR A 46 -2.09 20.41 -11.71
N VAL A 47 -1.60 20.06 -10.51
CA VAL A 47 -0.30 19.42 -10.31
C VAL A 47 -0.34 17.97 -10.80
N LEU A 48 -1.38 17.22 -10.44
CA LEU A 48 -1.55 15.83 -10.85
C LEU A 48 -1.70 15.71 -12.38
N GLU A 49 -2.49 16.59 -13.00
CA GLU A 49 -2.63 16.67 -14.45
C GLU A 49 -1.27 16.84 -15.14
N ARG A 50 -0.43 17.77 -14.68
CA ARG A 50 0.92 17.96 -15.22
C ARG A 50 1.80 16.72 -15.06
N ILE A 51 1.68 15.99 -13.95
CA ILE A 51 2.40 14.73 -13.74
C ILE A 51 1.94 13.69 -14.79
N LEU A 52 0.63 13.54 -15.00
CA LEU A 52 0.09 12.62 -16.02
C LEU A 52 0.58 12.93 -17.42
N GLU A 53 0.63 14.21 -17.80
CA GLU A 53 1.16 14.65 -19.10
C GLU A 53 2.66 14.33 -19.24
N ARG A 54 3.46 14.62 -18.20
CA ARG A 54 4.92 14.40 -18.23
C ARG A 54 5.29 12.92 -18.25
N THR A 55 4.50 12.06 -17.63
CA THR A 55 4.71 10.60 -17.61
C THR A 55 4.02 9.88 -18.77
N ASN A 56 3.23 10.57 -19.58
CA ASN A 56 2.36 10.00 -20.63
C ASN A 56 1.32 8.99 -20.09
N PHE A 57 0.86 9.16 -18.84
CA PHE A 57 -0.14 8.29 -18.23
C PHE A 57 -1.58 8.66 -18.56
N THR A 58 -1.82 9.78 -19.24
CA THR A 58 -3.18 10.23 -19.59
C THR A 58 -3.99 9.16 -20.31
N GLU A 59 -3.42 8.47 -21.32
CA GLU A 59 -4.11 7.40 -22.04
C GLU A 59 -4.45 6.22 -21.12
N THR A 60 -3.56 5.90 -20.17
CA THR A 60 -3.79 4.84 -19.19
C THR A 60 -4.97 5.18 -18.28
N PHE A 61 -5.12 6.45 -17.89
CA PHE A 61 -6.23 6.95 -17.08
C PHE A 61 -7.55 7.14 -17.86
N GLU A 62 -7.52 7.14 -19.20
CA GLU A 62 -8.71 7.20 -20.03
C GLU A 62 -9.37 5.82 -20.20
N VAL A 63 -8.59 4.75 -20.34
CA VAL A 63 -9.10 3.41 -20.68
C VAL A 63 -8.91 2.36 -19.60
N GLY A 64 -8.00 2.58 -18.65
CA GLY A 64 -7.65 1.61 -17.62
C GLY A 64 -8.65 1.59 -16.47
N GLY A 65 -8.76 0.42 -15.83
CA GLY A 65 -9.63 0.18 -14.69
C GLY A 65 -8.88 0.32 -13.38
N PHE A 66 -8.95 1.46 -12.70
CA PHE A 66 -8.15 1.72 -11.50
C PHE A 66 -8.94 2.25 -10.30
N THR A 67 -8.35 2.08 -9.12
CA THR A 67 -8.63 2.91 -7.95
C THR A 67 -7.45 3.83 -7.75
N VAL A 68 -7.68 5.13 -7.69
CA VAL A 68 -6.62 6.15 -7.61
C VAL A 68 -6.76 6.95 -6.32
N PHE A 69 -5.67 7.08 -5.59
CA PHE A 69 -5.55 8.06 -4.50
C PHE A 69 -5.00 9.37 -5.08
N ALA A 70 -5.84 10.39 -5.21
CA ALA A 70 -5.50 11.63 -5.92
C ALA A 70 -5.19 12.77 -4.93
N PRO A 71 -3.93 13.17 -4.75
CA PRO A 71 -3.59 14.35 -3.95
C PRO A 71 -4.05 15.63 -4.64
N THR A 72 -4.58 16.57 -3.86
CA THR A 72 -4.93 17.91 -4.34
C THR A 72 -3.69 18.79 -4.54
N ASP A 73 -3.84 19.91 -5.24
CA ASP A 73 -2.79 20.93 -5.36
C ASP A 73 -2.37 21.48 -3.98
N ALA A 74 -3.31 21.56 -3.04
CA ALA A 74 -3.02 21.93 -1.66
C ALA A 74 -2.19 20.86 -0.93
N ALA A 75 -2.45 19.57 -1.18
CA ALA A 75 -1.68 18.46 -0.66
C ALA A 75 -0.23 18.49 -1.16
N PHE A 76 -0.03 18.68 -2.47
CA PHE A 76 1.31 18.82 -3.04
C PHE A 76 2.04 20.05 -2.49
N ALA A 77 1.35 21.18 -2.33
CA ALA A 77 1.94 22.38 -1.74
C ALA A 77 2.35 22.16 -0.27
N ALA A 78 1.52 21.47 0.52
CA ALA A 78 1.82 21.13 1.91
C ALA A 78 3.04 20.21 2.03
N ALA A 79 3.21 19.30 1.08
CA ALA A 79 4.39 18.43 1.00
C ALA A 79 5.65 19.13 0.48
N ASN A 80 5.55 20.40 0.06
CA ASN A 80 6.61 21.10 -0.68
C ASN A 80 7.11 20.24 -1.87
N PHE A 81 6.18 19.56 -2.52
CA PHE A 81 6.47 18.65 -3.63
C PHE A 81 6.72 19.46 -4.90
N ASP A 82 7.93 19.33 -5.44
CA ASP A 82 8.30 19.93 -6.72
C ASP A 82 8.43 18.85 -7.80
N PRO A 83 7.42 18.66 -8.66
CA PRO A 83 7.53 17.68 -9.74
C PRO A 83 8.65 18.03 -10.72
N GLU A 84 9.07 19.29 -10.84
CA GLU A 84 10.12 19.72 -11.77
C GLU A 84 11.52 19.34 -11.28
N ALA A 85 11.68 19.03 -10.00
CA ALA A 85 12.92 18.53 -9.43
C ALA A 85 13.15 17.04 -9.70
N LEU A 86 12.10 16.31 -10.12
CA LEU A 86 12.11 14.87 -10.34
C LEU A 86 12.15 14.53 -11.83
N ASP A 87 12.81 13.43 -12.16
CA ASP A 87 12.81 12.89 -13.50
C ASP A 87 11.51 12.15 -13.84
N THR A 88 11.34 11.76 -15.11
CA THR A 88 10.12 11.10 -15.59
C THR A 88 9.90 9.73 -14.94
N LEU A 89 10.97 8.98 -14.65
CA LEU A 89 10.87 7.66 -14.03
C LEU A 89 10.45 7.78 -12.56
N GLU A 90 11.04 8.72 -11.83
CA GLU A 90 10.66 9.01 -10.45
C GLU A 90 9.18 9.42 -10.34
N LEU A 91 8.72 10.30 -11.24
CA LEU A 91 7.30 10.70 -11.32
C LEU A 91 6.38 9.53 -11.68
N GLU A 92 6.81 8.66 -12.59
CA GLU A 92 6.06 7.45 -12.95
C GLU A 92 5.93 6.51 -11.74
N ASN A 93 7.01 6.28 -10.99
CA ASN A 93 7.00 5.44 -9.81
C ASN A 93 6.06 6.01 -8.73
N ILE A 94 6.13 7.32 -8.47
CA ILE A 94 5.22 8.00 -7.53
C ILE A 94 3.77 7.85 -8.00
N LEU A 95 3.49 8.10 -9.28
CA LEU A 95 2.13 7.98 -9.83
C LEU A 95 1.59 6.56 -9.70
N ARG A 96 2.38 5.55 -10.06
CA ARG A 96 2.01 4.14 -9.96
C ARG A 96 1.70 3.71 -8.53
N TYR A 97 2.35 4.33 -7.54
CA TYR A 97 2.12 4.02 -6.13
C TYR A 97 0.77 4.55 -5.62
N HIS A 98 0.22 5.59 -6.25
CA HIS A 98 -1.12 6.09 -5.97
C HIS A 98 -2.23 5.24 -6.62
N ILE A 99 -1.89 4.21 -7.37
CA ILE A 99 -2.83 3.43 -8.18
C ILE A 99 -2.91 2.01 -7.62
N LEU A 100 -4.13 1.54 -7.35
CA LEU A 100 -4.40 0.12 -7.23
C LEU A 100 -4.85 -0.42 -8.59
N PRO A 101 -4.29 -1.55 -9.08
CA PRO A 101 -4.63 -2.12 -10.39
C PRO A 101 -6.06 -2.68 -10.48
N SER A 102 -6.85 -2.56 -9.40
CA SER A 102 -8.25 -2.99 -9.35
C SER A 102 -9.20 -1.82 -9.59
N ALA A 103 -10.09 -1.99 -10.57
CA ALA A 103 -10.94 -0.91 -11.09
C ALA A 103 -11.97 -0.32 -10.11
N PHE A 104 -12.32 -1.00 -9.02
CA PHE A 104 -13.42 -0.53 -8.19
C PHE A 104 -13.25 -0.98 -6.74
N ARG A 105 -12.44 -0.24 -5.99
CA ARG A 105 -12.34 -0.36 -4.53
C ARG A 105 -12.97 0.87 -3.88
N PRO A 106 -14.30 0.90 -3.70
CA PRO A 106 -14.93 1.95 -2.92
C PRO A 106 -14.47 1.87 -1.45
N SER A 107 -14.59 2.97 -0.73
CA SER A 107 -14.12 3.12 0.65
C SER A 107 -14.68 2.05 1.61
N ASN A 108 -15.92 1.63 1.38
CA ASN A 108 -16.61 0.59 2.15
C ASN A 108 -16.18 -0.85 1.80
N SER A 109 -15.37 -1.04 0.77
CA SER A 109 -14.84 -2.35 0.36
C SER A 109 -13.55 -2.73 1.07
N PHE A 110 -12.87 -1.74 1.68
CA PHE A 110 -11.74 -1.99 2.55
C PHE A 110 -12.25 -2.58 3.86
N LEU A 111 -11.56 -3.61 4.35
CA LEU A 111 -11.85 -4.21 5.66
C LEU A 111 -11.31 -3.30 6.76
N ASP A 112 -11.99 -3.28 7.90
CA ASP A 112 -11.48 -2.60 9.09
C ASP A 112 -10.19 -3.25 9.58
N GLY A 113 -9.32 -2.44 10.18
CA GLY A 113 -7.99 -2.82 10.63
C GLY A 113 -6.88 -2.40 9.65
N GLN A 114 -5.75 -3.08 9.76
CA GLN A 114 -4.53 -2.78 9.02
C GLN A 114 -4.40 -3.70 7.81
N LEU A 115 -4.17 -3.10 6.64
CA LEU A 115 -4.08 -3.77 5.36
C LEU A 115 -2.82 -3.35 4.62
N TYR A 116 -2.21 -4.30 3.92
CA TYR A 116 -1.22 -4.04 2.89
C TYR A 116 -1.87 -4.30 1.52
N LEU A 117 -1.86 -3.29 0.66
CA LEU A 117 -2.46 -3.34 -0.67
C LEU A 117 -1.38 -3.26 -1.74
N GLU A 118 -1.39 -4.19 -2.70
CA GLU A 118 -0.50 -4.13 -3.86
C GLU A 118 -0.85 -2.95 -4.75
N THR A 119 0.10 -2.05 -4.98
CA THR A 119 -0.05 -0.91 -5.88
C THR A 119 0.37 -1.28 -7.31
N ALA A 120 0.21 -0.36 -8.26
CA ALA A 120 0.74 -0.53 -9.61
C ALA A 120 2.23 -0.19 -9.72
N ASN A 121 2.88 0.18 -8.60
CA ASN A 121 4.31 0.46 -8.54
C ASN A 121 5.07 -0.86 -8.36
N SER A 122 5.98 -1.14 -9.29
CA SER A 122 6.86 -2.32 -9.29
C SER A 122 8.34 -1.92 -9.15
N ASP A 123 8.62 -0.78 -8.53
CA ASP A 123 9.98 -0.25 -8.28
C ASP A 123 10.58 -0.90 -7.03
N SER A 124 10.59 -2.23 -7.02
CA SER A 124 11.17 -3.06 -5.98
C SER A 124 12.30 -3.93 -6.57
N PRO A 125 13.18 -4.52 -5.76
CA PRO A 125 14.37 -5.21 -6.29
C PRO A 125 14.09 -6.44 -7.17
N ASN A 126 12.88 -6.98 -7.11
CA ASN A 126 12.41 -8.14 -7.89
C ASN A 126 11.17 -7.81 -8.75
N GLU A 127 10.87 -6.53 -8.99
CA GLU A 127 9.71 -6.06 -9.77
C GLU A 127 8.35 -6.49 -9.19
N GLU A 128 8.31 -6.89 -7.92
CA GLU A 128 7.06 -7.16 -7.20
C GLU A 128 6.37 -5.83 -6.81
N PRO A 129 5.03 -5.81 -6.68
CA PRO A 129 4.30 -4.62 -6.28
C PRO A 129 4.74 -4.07 -4.93
N VAL A 130 5.12 -2.80 -4.87
CA VAL A 130 5.34 -2.09 -3.61
C VAL A 130 3.99 -1.91 -2.92
N VAL A 131 3.92 -2.25 -1.63
CA VAL A 131 2.67 -2.22 -0.89
C VAL A 131 2.33 -0.84 -0.35
N LEU A 132 1.04 -0.52 -0.34
CA LEU A 132 0.44 0.61 0.35
C LEU A 132 -0.08 0.13 1.70
N PHE A 133 0.33 0.80 2.78
CA PHE A 133 -0.25 0.56 4.09
C PHE A 133 -1.54 1.37 4.22
N LEU A 134 -2.64 0.69 4.55
CA LEU A 134 -3.94 1.29 4.77
C LEU A 134 -4.45 0.86 6.15
N GLU A 135 -4.89 1.81 6.95
CA GLU A 135 -5.61 1.56 8.20
C GLU A 135 -7.04 2.10 8.09
N LYS A 136 -8.01 1.29 8.54
CA LYS A 136 -9.42 1.64 8.54
C LYS A 136 -10.05 1.42 9.92
N ASP A 137 -10.70 2.44 10.45
CA ASP A 137 -11.54 2.36 11.65
C ASP A 137 -12.92 2.97 11.36
N GLY A 138 -13.90 2.10 11.11
CA GLY A 138 -15.25 2.53 10.72
C GLY A 138 -15.25 3.28 9.39
N ASP A 139 -15.50 4.59 9.41
CA ASP A 139 -15.49 5.44 8.20
C ASP A 139 -14.15 6.15 7.97
N GLU A 140 -13.25 6.13 8.96
CA GLU A 140 -11.93 6.74 8.87
C GLU A 140 -10.97 5.81 8.13
N ILE A 141 -10.26 6.34 7.14
CA ILE A 141 -9.26 5.63 6.36
C ILE A 141 -8.02 6.49 6.28
N THR A 142 -6.90 5.94 6.74
CA THR A 142 -5.58 6.56 6.62
C THR A 142 -4.66 5.67 5.79
N LEU A 143 -3.74 6.31 5.08
CA LEU A 143 -2.74 5.68 4.24
C LEU A 143 -1.36 6.03 4.79
N ASN A 144 -0.42 5.09 4.75
CA ASN A 144 0.97 5.28 5.16
C ASN A 144 1.12 6.02 6.51
N ASN A 145 0.25 5.68 7.46
CA ASN A 145 0.27 6.20 8.83
C ASN A 145 0.14 7.73 8.93
N GLY A 146 -0.85 8.30 8.24
CA GLY A 146 -1.27 9.68 8.49
C GLY A 146 -1.86 10.44 7.31
N VAL A 147 -1.82 9.88 6.11
CA VAL A 147 -2.44 10.50 4.93
C VAL A 147 -3.93 10.17 4.93
N GLU A 148 -4.80 11.16 5.02
CA GLU A 148 -6.25 10.98 5.11
C GLU A 148 -6.91 11.00 3.74
N ILE A 149 -7.96 10.19 3.58
CA ILE A 149 -8.90 10.34 2.45
C ILE A 149 -9.93 11.41 2.82
N ILE A 150 -9.80 12.60 2.22
CA ILE A 150 -10.64 13.78 2.50
C ILE A 150 -11.92 13.85 1.66
N ASP A 151 -11.94 13.18 0.51
CA ASP A 151 -13.14 13.02 -0.31
C ASP A 151 -13.11 11.67 -1.04
N ALA A 152 -13.86 10.70 -0.52
CA ALA A 152 -13.86 9.32 -0.99
C ALA A 152 -14.90 9.07 -2.09
N ASP A 153 -14.70 7.98 -2.84
CA ASP A 153 -15.70 7.42 -3.74
C ASP A 153 -16.13 8.34 -4.91
N ARG A 154 -15.23 9.18 -5.41
CA ARG A 154 -15.49 9.94 -6.65
C ARG A 154 -15.54 8.98 -7.84
N GLN A 155 -16.76 8.72 -8.32
CA GLN A 155 -17.02 7.75 -9.37
C GLN A 155 -16.61 8.27 -10.75
N ALA A 156 -15.77 7.50 -11.44
CA ALA A 156 -15.45 7.67 -12.85
C ALA A 156 -16.02 6.49 -13.67
N SER A 157 -16.13 6.65 -14.99
CA SER A 157 -16.62 5.57 -15.87
C SER A 157 -15.71 4.33 -15.89
N ASN A 158 -14.44 4.52 -15.59
CA ASN A 158 -13.40 3.50 -15.59
C ASN A 158 -12.74 3.30 -14.22
N GLY A 159 -13.29 3.83 -13.13
CA GLY A 159 -12.62 3.71 -11.84
C GLY A 159 -13.29 4.42 -10.67
N VAL A 160 -12.54 4.51 -9.57
CA VAL A 160 -12.88 5.35 -8.43
C VAL A 160 -11.67 6.18 -8.01
N VAL A 161 -11.90 7.45 -7.71
CA VAL A 161 -10.89 8.38 -7.19
C VAL A 161 -11.19 8.66 -5.73
N HIS A 162 -10.18 8.49 -4.88
CA HIS A 162 -10.17 8.88 -3.48
C HIS A 162 -9.24 10.07 -3.33
N VAL A 163 -9.76 11.23 -2.96
CA VAL A 163 -8.96 12.43 -2.80
C VAL A 163 -8.23 12.37 -1.46
N ILE A 164 -6.93 12.63 -1.48
CA ILE A 164 -6.06 12.56 -0.29
C ILE A 164 -5.46 13.93 0.06
N ASP A 165 -5.12 14.12 1.33
CA ASP A 165 -4.58 15.37 1.86
C ASP A 165 -3.05 15.51 1.76
N PHE A 166 -2.34 14.45 1.40
CA PHE A 166 -0.90 14.44 1.23
C PHE A 166 -0.48 13.46 0.11
N PRO A 167 0.52 13.78 -0.74
CA PRO A 167 1.01 12.83 -1.75
C PRO A 167 1.73 11.63 -1.13
N LEU A 168 1.46 10.44 -1.67
CA LEU A 168 2.08 9.18 -1.27
C LEU A 168 3.46 9.02 -1.92
N THR A 169 4.45 8.61 -1.14
CA THR A 169 5.78 8.24 -1.63
C THR A 169 6.00 6.74 -1.42
N PRO A 170 6.54 6.01 -2.42
CA PRO A 170 6.85 4.58 -2.27
C PRO A 170 7.78 4.34 -1.06
N PRO A 171 7.40 3.47 -0.10
CA PRO A 171 8.14 3.31 1.15
C PRO A 171 9.34 2.38 1.01
N THR A 172 10.41 2.70 1.73
CA THR A 172 11.48 1.74 2.07
C THR A 172 11.00 0.77 3.16
N VAL A 173 11.77 -0.29 3.44
CA VAL A 173 11.50 -1.16 4.59
C VAL A 173 11.52 -0.41 5.93
N ALA A 174 12.36 0.62 6.07
CA ALA A 174 12.37 1.48 7.25
C ALA A 174 11.05 2.26 7.38
N ASP A 175 10.50 2.74 6.27
CA ASP A 175 9.24 3.49 6.28
C ASP A 175 8.06 2.54 6.58
N LEU A 176 8.06 1.32 6.02
CA LEU A 176 7.07 0.29 6.35
C LEU A 176 7.05 -0.05 7.85
N ILE A 177 8.22 -0.14 8.49
CA ILE A 177 8.34 -0.33 9.94
C ILE A 177 7.72 0.86 10.69
N ASN A 178 7.96 2.09 10.24
CA ASN A 178 7.40 3.30 10.87
C ASN A 178 5.90 3.50 10.60
N PHE A 179 5.38 2.96 9.49
CA PHE A 179 3.98 3.06 9.15
C PHE A 179 3.11 2.12 9.96
N ASN A 180 3.61 0.95 10.36
CA ASN A 180 2.81 -0.02 11.08
C ASN A 180 2.88 0.21 12.61
N PRO A 181 1.77 0.59 13.28
CA PRO A 181 1.75 0.77 14.74
C PRO A 181 2.09 -0.49 15.54
N LEU A 182 1.89 -1.69 14.97
CA LEU A 182 2.28 -2.95 15.61
C LEU A 182 3.80 -3.18 15.63
N LEU A 183 4.57 -2.33 14.96
CA LEU A 183 6.03 -2.34 14.92
C LEU A 183 6.65 -1.12 15.64
N SER A 184 5.85 -0.38 16.42
CA SER A 184 6.30 0.84 17.09
C SER A 184 7.47 0.63 18.07
N GLU A 185 7.54 -0.51 18.74
CA GLU A 185 8.67 -0.85 19.63
C GLU A 185 9.96 -1.05 18.81
N LEU A 186 9.88 -1.72 17.67
CA LEU A 186 11.00 -1.87 16.74
C LEU A 186 11.44 -0.51 16.20
N ALA A 187 10.49 0.31 15.74
CA ALA A 187 10.76 1.67 15.26
C ALA A 187 11.46 2.53 16.32
N ALA A 188 11.05 2.41 17.59
CA ALA A 188 11.68 3.12 18.71
C ALA A 188 13.05 2.56 19.09
N ALA A 189 13.28 1.26 18.91
CA ALA A 189 14.54 0.60 19.22
C ALA A 189 15.66 0.96 18.23
N VAL A 190 15.35 1.12 16.94
CA VAL A 190 16.33 1.46 15.88
C VAL A 190 17.23 2.65 16.24
N PRO A 191 16.72 3.84 16.61
CA PRO A 191 17.57 4.98 16.99
C PRO A 191 18.27 4.80 18.35
N GLY A 192 17.87 3.82 19.16
CA GLY A 192 18.51 3.50 20.45
C GLY A 192 19.75 2.62 20.35
N ALA A 193 19.99 2.01 19.18
CA ALA A 193 21.14 1.16 18.94
C ALA A 193 22.44 1.96 18.83
N ALA A 194 23.56 1.33 19.21
CA ALA A 194 24.87 1.88 18.93
C ALA A 194 25.11 1.95 17.41
N ASN A 195 25.90 2.92 16.96
CA ASN A 195 26.28 3.00 15.55
C ASN A 195 27.12 1.78 15.14
N ILE A 196 27.02 1.40 13.86
CA ILE A 196 27.81 0.35 13.23
C ILE A 196 29.24 0.84 13.00
N SER A 197 29.39 2.11 12.59
CA SER A 197 30.67 2.79 12.46
C SER A 197 30.53 4.27 12.86
N ASP A 198 31.61 5.06 12.70
CA ASP A 198 31.56 6.50 12.99
C ASP A 198 30.49 7.26 12.18
N THR A 199 30.07 6.72 11.03
CA THR A 199 29.13 7.39 10.11
C THR A 199 27.92 6.54 9.71
N LEU A 200 27.81 5.30 10.18
CA LEU A 200 26.76 4.37 9.76
C LEU A 200 25.95 3.89 10.96
N THR A 201 24.63 4.05 10.88
CA THR A 201 23.65 3.58 11.87
C THR A 201 22.87 2.38 11.34
N VAL A 202 22.08 1.74 12.20
CA VAL A 202 21.13 0.68 11.79
C VAL A 202 20.04 1.27 10.89
N GLU A 203 19.60 2.49 11.16
CA GLU A 203 18.61 3.20 10.36
C GLU A 203 19.10 3.43 8.92
N ASP A 204 20.38 3.76 8.75
CA ASP A 204 21.01 3.91 7.43
C ASP A 204 21.04 2.58 6.66
N VAL A 205 21.22 1.45 7.35
CA VAL A 205 21.16 0.11 6.72
C VAL A 205 19.74 -0.17 6.23
N LEU A 206 18.71 0.09 7.05
CA LEU A 206 17.30 -0.14 6.69
C LEU A 206 16.81 0.79 5.57
N ARG A 207 17.43 1.97 5.40
CA ARG A 207 17.13 2.90 4.31
C ARG A 207 18.06 2.80 3.11
N GLY A 208 19.11 1.99 3.18
CA GLY A 208 20.06 1.81 2.09
C GLY A 208 19.43 1.20 0.84
N ASP A 209 20.17 1.19 -0.27
CA ASP A 209 19.67 0.79 -1.59
C ASP A 209 19.16 -0.67 -1.68
N GLY A 210 19.51 -1.52 -0.71
CA GLY A 210 19.10 -2.92 -0.69
C GLY A 210 19.75 -3.77 -1.79
N PRO A 211 19.17 -4.93 -2.17
CA PRO A 211 17.94 -5.49 -1.60
C PRO A 211 18.10 -5.96 -0.16
N LEU A 212 17.04 -5.79 0.64
CA LEU A 212 16.97 -6.23 2.04
C LEU A 212 15.87 -7.28 2.25
N THR A 213 16.10 -8.21 3.18
CA THR A 213 15.06 -9.03 3.80
C THR A 213 15.13 -8.80 5.30
N VAL A 214 14.07 -8.28 5.89
CA VAL A 214 14.05 -7.90 7.32
C VAL A 214 12.99 -8.69 8.05
N PHE A 215 13.38 -9.38 9.11
CA PHE A 215 12.45 -10.02 10.05
C PHE A 215 12.07 -8.99 11.11
N THR A 216 10.78 -8.69 11.24
CA THR A 216 10.28 -7.56 12.02
C THR A 216 9.43 -8.08 13.18
N PRO A 217 9.94 -8.10 14.42
CA PRO A 217 9.16 -8.52 15.57
C PRO A 217 7.99 -7.56 15.80
N LEU A 218 6.82 -8.12 16.09
CA LEU A 218 5.69 -7.35 16.62
C LEU A 218 6.03 -6.76 17.99
N ASN A 219 5.31 -5.71 18.40
CA ASN A 219 5.44 -5.09 19.73
C ASN A 219 5.34 -6.13 20.87
N GLU A 220 4.49 -7.16 20.72
CA GLU A 220 4.34 -8.22 21.71
C GLU A 220 5.63 -9.04 21.89
N GLY A 221 6.42 -9.22 20.81
CA GLY A 221 7.69 -9.94 20.84
C GLY A 221 8.80 -9.24 21.64
N PHE A 222 8.68 -7.93 21.87
CA PHE A 222 9.62 -7.19 22.72
C PHE A 222 9.40 -7.42 24.22
N ALA A 223 8.24 -7.95 24.63
CA ALA A 223 7.95 -8.18 26.04
C ALA A 223 8.89 -9.22 26.69
N ASP A 224 9.34 -10.19 25.90
CA ASP A 224 10.24 -11.26 26.32
C ASP A 224 11.71 -10.99 25.94
N ALA A 225 11.99 -9.83 25.32
CA ALA A 225 13.35 -9.47 24.96
C ALA A 225 14.21 -9.22 26.20
N PRO A 226 15.50 -9.62 26.20
CA PRO A 226 16.42 -9.35 27.31
C PRO A 226 16.68 -7.85 27.45
N ASP A 227 17.21 -7.43 28.61
CA ASP A 227 17.68 -6.05 28.81
C ASP A 227 18.90 -5.79 27.90
N LEU A 228 18.69 -5.01 26.83
CA LEU A 228 19.73 -4.72 25.84
C LEU A 228 20.45 -3.40 26.14
N THR A 229 21.78 -3.45 26.14
CA THR A 229 22.63 -2.26 25.99
C THR A 229 22.55 -1.74 24.56
N PRO A 230 22.90 -0.47 24.27
CA PRO A 230 22.94 0.02 22.89
C PRO A 230 23.81 -0.85 21.94
N SER A 231 24.91 -1.40 22.44
CA SER A 231 25.78 -2.28 21.64
C SER A 231 25.13 -3.63 21.34
N SER A 232 24.53 -4.28 22.34
CA SER A 232 23.82 -5.54 22.11
C SER A 232 22.54 -5.34 21.30
N LEU A 233 21.86 -4.19 21.46
CA LEU A 233 20.72 -3.81 20.63
C LEU A 233 21.11 -3.68 19.16
N ARG A 234 22.27 -3.09 18.84
CA ARG A 234 22.77 -3.07 17.46
C ARG A 234 22.92 -4.49 16.90
N GLU A 235 23.57 -5.40 17.63
CA GLU A 235 23.76 -6.78 17.16
C GLU A 235 22.41 -7.49 16.94
N VAL A 236 21.48 -7.34 17.89
CA VAL A 236 20.11 -7.87 17.77
C VAL A 236 19.41 -7.32 16.53
N LEU A 237 19.43 -6.00 16.30
CA LEU A 237 18.76 -5.42 15.13
C LEU A 237 19.42 -5.85 13.81
N LEU A 238 20.75 -5.93 13.75
CA LEU A 238 21.45 -6.43 12.56
C LEU A 238 21.20 -7.93 12.34
N TYR A 239 20.87 -8.69 13.38
CA TYR A 239 20.53 -10.10 13.23
C TYR A 239 19.20 -10.30 12.48
N HIS A 240 18.28 -9.35 12.60
CA HIS A 240 17.01 -9.34 11.89
C HIS A 240 17.14 -8.94 10.41
N VAL A 241 18.29 -8.41 9.99
CA VAL A 241 18.48 -7.87 8.64
C VAL A 241 19.34 -8.83 7.83
N VAL A 242 18.91 -9.15 6.61
CA VAL A 242 19.71 -9.84 5.60
C VAL A 242 19.92 -8.88 4.43
N THR A 243 21.18 -8.55 4.15
CA THR A 243 21.54 -7.65 3.05
C THR A 243 21.83 -8.42 1.76
N GLY A 244 21.64 -7.75 0.62
CA GLY A 244 21.90 -8.29 -0.71
C GLY A 244 20.87 -9.33 -1.18
N ARG A 245 19.74 -9.46 -0.49
CA ARG A 245 18.68 -10.42 -0.83
C ARG A 245 17.29 -9.87 -0.53
N ASN A 246 16.38 -9.98 -1.50
CA ASN A 246 14.94 -9.73 -1.35
C ASN A 246 14.20 -11.06 -1.43
N VAL A 247 13.95 -11.73 -0.30
CA VAL A 247 13.48 -13.12 -0.27
C VAL A 247 12.02 -13.17 0.15
N LYS A 248 11.16 -13.67 -0.73
CA LYS A 248 9.76 -13.97 -0.41
C LYS A 248 9.65 -15.23 0.43
N PHE A 249 8.55 -15.38 1.16
CA PHE A 249 8.30 -16.52 2.03
C PHE A 249 8.40 -17.85 1.28
N ASP A 250 7.74 -17.96 0.13
CA ASP A 250 7.76 -19.16 -0.72
C ASP A 250 9.17 -19.50 -1.26
N ASP A 251 10.10 -18.54 -1.23
CA ASP A 251 11.47 -18.65 -1.71
C ASP A 251 12.50 -18.75 -0.57
N PHE A 252 12.06 -18.92 0.69
CA PHE A 252 12.96 -19.09 1.82
C PHE A 252 13.95 -20.25 1.57
N PRO A 253 15.27 -20.00 1.59
CA PRO A 253 16.26 -21.06 1.46
C PRO A 253 16.33 -21.86 2.76
N GLY A 254 17.12 -22.93 2.80
CA GLY A 254 17.38 -23.62 4.07
C GLY A 254 18.05 -22.71 5.13
N THR A 255 18.88 -21.76 4.69
CA THR A 255 19.57 -20.80 5.57
C THR A 255 19.82 -19.46 4.89
N LEU A 256 19.79 -18.38 5.68
CA LEU A 256 20.31 -17.05 5.35
C LEU A 256 21.43 -16.66 6.32
N THR A 257 22.29 -15.73 5.91
CA THR A 257 23.26 -15.09 6.79
C THR A 257 22.78 -13.67 7.04
N SER A 258 22.63 -13.31 8.31
CA SER A 258 22.26 -11.95 8.71
C SER A 258 23.39 -10.96 8.50
N GLU A 259 23.08 -9.67 8.61
CA GLU A 259 24.05 -8.58 8.60
C GLU A 259 24.95 -8.61 9.85
N GLN A 260 24.44 -9.15 10.97
CA GLN A 260 25.25 -9.42 12.16
C GLN A 260 26.29 -10.53 11.92
N GLY A 261 25.98 -11.49 11.03
CA GLY A 261 26.87 -12.57 10.61
C GLY A 261 26.39 -13.97 10.99
N ASP A 262 25.50 -14.08 11.98
CA ASP A 262 24.88 -15.34 12.38
C ASP A 262 23.88 -15.86 11.34
N LEU A 263 23.69 -17.18 11.35
CA LEU A 263 22.76 -17.84 10.44
C LEU A 263 21.32 -17.74 10.95
N ILE A 264 20.40 -17.61 9.99
CA ILE A 264 18.97 -17.74 10.17
C ILE A 264 18.57 -19.01 9.44
N VAL A 265 18.00 -19.99 10.14
CA VAL A 265 17.66 -21.31 9.57
C VAL A 265 16.16 -21.40 9.37
N PHE A 266 15.71 -21.88 8.21
CA PHE A 266 14.29 -22.00 7.89
C PHE A 266 13.86 -23.46 7.82
N ASN A 267 12.70 -23.76 8.41
CA ASN A 267 12.05 -25.05 8.34
C ASN A 267 10.55 -24.88 8.10
N GLY A 268 10.19 -24.65 6.83
CA GLY A 268 8.85 -24.17 6.48
C GLY A 268 8.65 -22.74 7.00
N ALA A 269 7.57 -22.51 7.74
CA ALA A 269 7.28 -21.22 8.37
C ALA A 269 8.01 -20.97 9.69
N ALA A 270 8.70 -21.98 10.23
CA ALA A 270 9.49 -21.82 11.45
C ALA A 270 10.88 -21.26 11.12
N ILE A 271 11.30 -20.25 11.89
CA ILE A 271 12.62 -19.63 11.81
C ILE A 271 13.39 -20.03 13.07
N SER A 272 14.61 -20.54 12.91
CA SER A 272 15.50 -20.86 14.03
C SER A 272 16.72 -19.95 14.03
N THR A 273 17.06 -19.44 15.22
CA THR A 273 18.24 -18.58 15.46
C THR A 273 19.47 -19.40 15.84
N SER A 274 20.61 -18.73 15.99
CA SER A 274 21.83 -19.29 16.59
C SER A 274 21.59 -19.70 18.04
N SER A 275 20.84 -18.89 18.79
CA SER A 275 20.41 -19.11 20.19
C SER A 275 19.37 -20.22 20.42
N ASP A 276 19.15 -21.09 19.45
CA ASP A 276 18.13 -22.14 19.47
C ASP A 276 16.68 -21.62 19.71
N GLN A 277 16.42 -20.32 19.54
CA GLN A 277 15.04 -19.80 19.50
C GLN A 277 14.33 -20.33 18.26
N VAL A 278 13.03 -20.57 18.38
CA VAL A 278 12.17 -20.96 17.26
C VAL A 278 11.02 -19.98 17.19
N LEU A 279 11.06 -19.13 16.17
CA LEU A 279 10.09 -18.07 15.90
C LEU A 279 9.09 -18.53 14.83
N ASN A 280 7.90 -17.96 14.89
CA ASN A 280 6.87 -18.15 13.87
C ASN A 280 6.70 -16.88 13.03
N LEU A 281 6.48 -17.10 11.73
CA LEU A 281 6.04 -16.05 10.83
C LEU A 281 4.57 -15.69 11.13
N ILE A 282 4.31 -14.41 11.36
CA ILE A 282 2.97 -13.88 11.64
C ILE A 282 2.35 -13.28 10.38
N PHE A 283 3.15 -12.56 9.61
CA PHE A 283 2.74 -11.98 8.33
C PHE A 283 3.94 -11.95 7.39
N GLU A 284 3.71 -12.16 6.11
CA GLU A 284 4.78 -12.37 5.13
C GLU A 284 4.67 -11.40 3.97
N ASP A 285 5.79 -11.24 3.26
CA ASP A 285 5.88 -10.59 1.96
C ASP A 285 5.39 -9.13 1.89
N VAL A 286 5.75 -8.31 2.88
CA VAL A 286 5.45 -6.87 2.84
C VAL A 286 6.56 -6.14 2.07
N GLN A 287 6.31 -5.88 0.79
CA GLN A 287 7.31 -5.38 -0.16
C GLN A 287 7.43 -3.83 -0.15
N GLY A 288 8.62 -3.33 0.15
CA GLY A 288 9.05 -1.94 -0.04
C GLY A 288 9.93 -1.75 -1.27
N THR A 289 10.42 -0.53 -1.49
CA THR A 289 11.27 -0.17 -2.64
C THR A 289 12.68 -0.77 -2.58
N ASN A 290 13.24 -0.91 -1.37
CA ASN A 290 14.61 -1.39 -1.16
C ASN A 290 14.66 -2.81 -0.57
N GLY A 291 13.53 -3.47 -0.37
CA GLY A 291 13.50 -4.79 0.24
C GLY A 291 12.12 -5.21 0.73
N ILE A 292 12.08 -6.31 1.45
CA ILE A 292 10.86 -6.95 1.95
C ILE A 292 10.94 -7.13 3.46
N ILE A 293 9.83 -6.95 4.15
CA ILE A 293 9.71 -7.26 5.57
C ILE A 293 8.78 -8.46 5.81
N HIS A 294 9.14 -9.23 6.82
CA HIS A 294 8.46 -10.43 7.30
C HIS A 294 8.19 -10.25 8.78
N LEU A 295 6.94 -10.28 9.22
CA LEU A 295 6.58 -10.06 10.62
C LEU A 295 6.72 -11.36 11.40
N VAL A 296 7.39 -11.31 12.54
CA VAL A 296 7.66 -12.46 13.41
C VAL A 296 7.12 -12.22 14.82
N ASP A 297 6.92 -13.30 15.57
CA ASP A 297 6.34 -13.25 16.92
C ASP A 297 7.32 -12.83 18.01
N GLU A 298 8.62 -13.07 17.84
CA GLU A 298 9.65 -12.78 18.86
C GLU A 298 10.84 -11.99 18.29
N VAL A 299 11.60 -11.37 19.19
CA VAL A 299 12.91 -10.76 18.85
C VAL A 299 13.95 -11.88 18.68
N MET A 300 14.62 -11.91 17.53
CA MET A 300 15.77 -12.76 17.26
C MET A 300 17.00 -12.28 18.05
N VAL A 301 17.47 -13.10 18.98
CA VAL A 301 18.62 -12.79 19.85
C VAL A 301 19.81 -13.66 19.43
N PRO A 302 20.99 -13.08 19.15
CA PRO A 302 22.21 -13.86 18.89
C PRO A 302 22.65 -14.70 20.10
N ASP A 303 23.41 -15.76 19.85
CA ASP A 303 23.94 -16.70 20.86
C ASP A 303 24.80 -16.05 21.97
N ASP A 304 25.44 -14.93 21.67
CA ASP A 304 26.43 -14.27 22.52
C ASP A 304 25.87 -13.14 23.39
N ILE A 305 24.55 -12.94 23.38
CA ILE A 305 23.79 -11.95 24.17
C ILE A 305 23.01 -12.63 25.30
#